data_AF-A0A3N5KFA1-F1
#
_entry.id   AF-A0A3N5KFA1-F1
#
_cell.length_a   1.000
_cell.length_b   1.000
_cell.length_c   1.000
_cell.angle_alpha   90.00
_cell.angle_beta   90.00
_cell.angle_gamma   90.00
#
_symmetry.space_group_name_H-M   'P 1'
#
loop_
_entity.id
_entity.type
_entity.pdbx_description
1 polymer ?
#
loop_
_entity_poly.entity_id
_entity_poly.type
_entity_poly.pdbx_seq_one_letter_code
_entity_poly.pdbx_strand_id
1 'polypeptide(L)'
;MSVRCGLPAGRFDLPEYVGTSRGSAYTYDAAGNRISVGGSFARTLVPDAVSASTYDAGNRQLAFWAQAFTYDDNGNRLTQTDPSGTLTSTRDARNRLAALSGRGLSAGFAYDGLGRRALKTVNSKTTTVRYDRVDAIRESGLGGDTCYLRALRIDEVLVYAEAVSRLSGFADCVRMQIRTATGRMV
;
A
#
# COMPACT_ATOMS: atom_id res chain seq x y z
N MET A 1 -42.81 21.04 69.25
CA MET A 1 -41.60 20.31 69.69
C MET A 1 -40.75 20.08 68.44
N SER A 2 -39.85 21.01 68.17
CA SER A 2 -38.94 20.93 67.02
C SER A 2 -37.70 20.15 67.45
N VAL A 3 -37.36 19.10 66.71
CA VAL A 3 -36.03 18.48 66.80
C VAL A 3 -35.30 18.88 65.53
N ARG A 4 -34.36 19.82 65.66
CA ARG A 4 -33.31 20.03 64.68
C ARG A 4 -32.23 18.99 64.95
N CYS A 5 -31.87 18.23 63.93
CA CYS A 5 -30.58 17.57 63.88
C CYS A 5 -29.80 18.22 62.73
N GLY A 6 -28.65 18.79 63.04
CA GLY A 6 -27.69 19.30 62.07
C GLY A 6 -26.39 18.51 62.18
N LEU A 7 -25.76 18.28 61.02
CA LEU A 7 -24.32 18.21 60.71
C LEU A 7 -24.11 17.27 59.49
N PRO A 8 -23.07 17.46 58.67
CA PRO A 8 -22.44 18.69 58.18
C PRO A 8 -22.47 18.74 56.63
N ALA A 9 -22.05 19.86 56.04
CA ALA A 9 -21.79 19.95 54.59
C ALA A 9 -20.58 19.06 54.22
N GLY A 10 -20.84 17.77 54.01
CA GLY A 10 -19.88 16.84 53.43
C GLY A 10 -19.70 17.18 51.96
N ARG A 11 -18.54 17.74 51.61
CA ARG A 11 -18.04 17.86 50.25
C ARG A 11 -18.13 16.48 49.61
N PHE A 12 -19.02 16.33 48.63
CA PHE A 12 -19.12 15.11 47.83
C PHE A 12 -17.92 15.11 46.88
N ASP A 13 -16.74 14.80 47.42
CA ASP A 13 -15.56 14.53 46.60
C ASP A 13 -15.86 13.21 45.88
N LEU A 14 -16.38 13.34 44.65
CA LEU A 14 -16.62 12.22 43.75
C LEU A 14 -15.27 11.50 43.55
N PRO A 15 -15.15 10.22 43.91
CA PRO A 15 -13.89 9.50 43.71
C PRO A 15 -13.62 9.42 42.21
N GLU A 16 -12.41 9.82 41.80
CA GLU A 16 -11.86 9.59 40.48
C GLU A 16 -12.10 8.11 40.10
N TYR A 17 -12.96 7.86 39.11
CA TYR A 17 -13.37 6.50 38.75
C TYR A 17 -12.22 5.80 38.02
N VAL A 18 -11.39 5.07 38.77
CA VAL A 18 -10.29 4.28 38.22
C VAL A 18 -10.83 2.92 37.75
N GLY A 19 -11.12 2.81 36.46
CA GLY A 19 -11.42 1.53 35.83
C GLY A 19 -10.13 0.73 35.59
N THR A 20 -9.93 -0.37 36.33
CA THR A 20 -8.83 -1.32 36.06
C THR A 20 -9.38 -2.56 35.38
N SER A 21 -9.09 -2.72 34.09
CA SER A 21 -9.35 -3.97 33.36
C SER A 21 -8.02 -4.62 33.04
N ARG A 22 -7.76 -5.82 33.60
CA ARG A 22 -6.61 -6.72 33.30
C ARG A 22 -5.43 -6.02 32.62
N GLY A 23 -4.70 -5.15 33.33
CA GLY A 23 -3.45 -4.53 32.84
C GLY A 23 -3.58 -3.14 32.19
N SER A 24 -4.77 -2.60 31.98
CA SER A 24 -4.98 -1.20 31.57
C SER A 24 -5.69 -0.42 32.68
N ALA A 25 -5.20 0.79 32.94
CA ALA A 25 -5.72 1.77 33.88
C ALA A 25 -6.08 3.05 33.11
N TYR A 26 -7.18 3.66 33.48
CA TYR A 26 -7.69 4.89 32.87
C TYR A 26 -8.11 5.86 33.96
N THR A 27 -7.82 7.14 33.77
CA THR A 27 -8.40 8.21 34.59
C THR A 27 -9.29 9.11 33.74
N TYR A 28 -10.29 9.69 34.38
CA TYR A 28 -11.34 10.48 33.74
C TYR A 28 -11.53 11.80 34.48
N ASP A 29 -11.89 12.85 33.75
CA ASP A 29 -12.34 14.11 34.35
C ASP A 29 -13.75 13.96 34.96
N ALA A 30 -14.22 15.01 35.65
CA ALA A 30 -15.54 15.03 36.29
C ALA A 30 -16.73 14.97 35.29
N ALA A 31 -16.48 15.23 34.00
CA ALA A 31 -17.45 15.09 32.92
C ALA A 31 -17.41 13.70 32.26
N GLY A 32 -16.50 12.81 32.70
CA GLY A 32 -16.35 11.46 32.19
C GLY A 32 -15.45 11.35 30.95
N ASN A 33 -14.72 12.39 30.57
CA ASN A 33 -13.74 12.31 29.48
C ASN A 33 -12.44 11.69 30.00
N ARG A 34 -11.81 10.84 29.19
CA ARG A 34 -10.56 10.18 29.54
C ARG A 34 -9.38 11.15 29.48
N ILE A 35 -8.66 11.32 30.59
CA ILE A 35 -7.51 12.23 30.71
C ILE A 35 -6.17 11.50 30.80
N SER A 36 -6.15 10.19 31.10
CA SER A 36 -4.92 9.39 31.07
C SER A 36 -5.18 7.90 30.77
N VAL A 37 -4.15 7.24 30.24
CA VAL A 37 -4.09 5.80 29.95
C VAL A 37 -2.76 5.25 30.49
N GLY A 38 -2.82 4.26 31.39
CA GLY A 38 -1.67 3.65 32.06
C GLY A 38 -1.86 2.14 32.30
N GLY A 39 -0.91 1.50 32.99
CA GLY A 39 -0.92 0.05 33.23
C GLY A 39 -0.03 -0.75 32.27
N SER A 40 0.20 -2.03 32.57
CA SER A 40 1.11 -2.94 31.85
C SER A 40 0.73 -3.20 30.39
N PHE A 41 -0.53 -2.98 30.01
CA PHE A 41 -1.04 -3.06 28.65
C PHE A 41 -1.41 -1.71 28.05
N ALA A 42 -1.20 -0.61 28.77
CA ALA A 42 -1.25 0.69 28.13
C ALA A 42 -0.12 0.79 27.13
N ARG A 43 -0.49 0.86 25.85
CA ARG A 43 0.43 1.14 24.77
C ARG A 43 0.71 2.64 24.75
N THR A 44 1.37 3.13 25.81
CA THR A 44 1.75 4.55 25.99
C THR A 44 3.13 4.86 25.39
N LEU A 45 3.80 3.85 24.83
CA LEU A 45 5.03 4.03 24.06
C LEU A 45 4.70 4.70 22.73
N VAL A 46 4.68 6.02 22.75
CA VAL A 46 4.84 6.82 21.53
C VAL A 46 6.31 6.70 21.13
N PRO A 47 6.63 6.25 19.90
CA PRO A 47 8.00 6.22 19.42
C PRO A 47 8.67 7.59 19.55
N ASP A 48 9.99 7.61 19.72
CA ASP A 48 10.76 8.85 19.72
C ASP A 48 10.44 9.69 18.48
N ALA A 49 10.30 11.00 18.68
CA ALA A 49 10.01 11.91 17.59
C ALA A 49 11.12 11.83 16.52
N VAL A 50 10.71 11.62 15.27
CA VAL A 50 11.63 11.64 14.14
C VAL A 50 12.06 13.09 13.89
N SER A 51 13.27 13.44 14.32
CA SER A 51 13.79 14.82 14.35
C SER A 51 13.86 15.51 12.98
N ALA A 52 13.88 14.75 11.88
CA ALA A 52 13.96 15.27 10.52
C ALA A 52 12.66 15.06 9.71
N SER A 53 11.53 14.78 10.35
CA SER A 53 10.25 14.70 9.64
C SER A 53 9.64 16.08 9.47
N THR A 54 9.51 16.54 8.22
CA THR A 54 8.90 17.84 7.89
C THR A 54 7.82 17.67 6.83
N TYR A 55 6.86 18.59 6.83
CA TYR A 55 5.71 18.57 5.93
C TYR A 55 5.48 19.96 5.35
N ASP A 56 4.88 20.03 4.17
CA ASP A 56 4.36 21.27 3.62
C ASP A 56 2.96 21.62 4.17
N ALA A 57 2.42 22.76 3.74
CA ALA A 57 1.09 23.22 4.13
C ALA A 57 -0.06 22.28 3.69
N GLY A 58 0.20 21.38 2.73
CA GLY A 58 -0.75 20.35 2.29
C GLY A 58 -0.60 19.03 3.06
N ASN A 59 0.15 19.01 4.16
CA ASN A 59 0.50 17.81 4.93
C ASN A 59 1.23 16.74 4.10
N ARG A 60 1.98 17.14 3.06
CA ARG A 60 2.84 16.23 2.28
C ARG A 60 4.23 16.22 2.89
N GLN A 61 4.81 15.03 3.07
CA GLN A 61 6.09 14.85 3.74
C GLN A 61 7.26 15.35 2.88
N LEU A 62 7.95 16.41 3.31
CA LEU A 62 9.13 16.95 2.64
C LEU A 62 10.42 16.26 3.05
N ALA A 63 10.50 15.76 4.28
CA ALA A 63 11.64 15.00 4.77
C ALA A 63 11.24 13.89 5.74
N PHE A 64 12.04 12.84 5.77
CA PHE A 64 11.95 11.76 6.75
C PHE A 64 13.33 11.15 6.94
N TRP A 65 13.92 11.34 8.12
CA TRP A 65 15.32 10.99 8.38
C TRP A 65 16.27 11.63 7.35
N ALA A 66 17.10 10.83 6.68
CA ALA A 66 18.02 11.29 5.64
C ALA A 66 17.35 11.40 4.25
N GLN A 67 16.02 11.24 4.16
CA GLN A 67 15.29 11.31 2.90
C GLN A 67 14.63 12.68 2.73
N ALA A 68 14.75 13.24 1.52
CA ALA A 68 14.05 14.45 1.10
C ALA A 68 13.14 14.14 -0.09
N PHE A 69 11.99 14.81 -0.16
CA PHE A 69 10.97 14.60 -1.18
C PHE A 69 10.50 15.92 -1.78
N THR A 70 10.18 15.91 -3.06
CA THR A 70 9.52 17.03 -3.75
C THR A 70 8.27 16.55 -4.46
N TYR A 71 7.33 17.47 -4.69
CA TYR A 71 6.02 17.18 -5.25
C TYR A 71 5.66 18.21 -6.32
N ASP A 72 4.86 17.80 -7.30
CA ASP A 72 4.17 18.73 -8.18
C ASP A 72 2.90 19.29 -7.52
N ASP A 73 2.24 20.21 -8.21
CA ASP A 73 1.00 20.85 -7.73
C ASP A 73 -0.18 19.86 -7.62
N ASN A 74 -0.12 18.74 -8.34
CA ASN A 74 -1.11 17.66 -8.26
C ASN A 74 -0.84 16.71 -7.08
N GLY A 75 0.21 16.94 -6.29
CA GLY A 75 0.56 16.09 -5.14
C GLY A 75 1.33 14.83 -5.51
N ASN A 76 1.77 14.66 -6.76
CA ASN A 76 2.63 13.54 -7.10
C ASN A 76 4.06 13.84 -6.71
N ARG A 77 4.72 12.84 -6.14
CA ARG A 77 6.16 12.92 -5.86
C ARG A 77 6.96 13.03 -7.16
N LEU A 78 7.82 14.04 -7.25
CA LEU A 78 8.77 14.30 -8.33
C LEU A 78 10.15 13.74 -8.01
N THR A 79 10.67 13.97 -6.80
CA THR A 79 11.98 13.43 -6.39
C THR A 79 11.92 12.76 -5.03
N GLN A 80 12.83 11.80 -4.85
CA GLN A 80 13.23 11.26 -3.57
C GLN A 80 14.77 11.26 -3.53
N THR A 81 15.35 11.97 -2.58
CA THR A 81 16.81 12.04 -2.39
C THR A 81 17.16 11.40 -1.06
N ASP A 82 18.16 10.55 -1.04
CA ASP A 82 18.76 9.97 0.17
C ASP A 82 20.27 9.76 -0.08
N PRO A 83 21.06 9.22 0.87
CA PRO A 83 22.50 9.04 0.68
C PRO A 83 22.90 8.18 -0.54
N SER A 84 21.99 7.37 -1.09
CA SER A 84 22.23 6.61 -2.33
C SER A 84 22.05 7.44 -3.61
N GLY A 85 21.54 8.67 -3.49
CA GLY A 85 21.32 9.62 -4.57
C GLY A 85 19.85 10.01 -4.76
N THR A 86 19.57 10.69 -5.88
CA THR A 86 18.22 11.16 -6.22
C THR A 86 17.54 10.20 -7.19
N LEU A 87 16.31 9.80 -6.86
CA LEU A 87 15.37 9.13 -7.74
C LEU A 87 14.33 10.15 -8.21
N THR A 88 14.22 10.34 -9.53
CA THR A 88 13.27 11.25 -10.16
C THR A 88 12.12 10.46 -10.78
N SER A 89 10.89 10.95 -10.62
CA SER A 89 9.67 10.38 -11.19
C SER A 89 9.04 11.38 -12.15
N THR A 90 8.73 10.96 -13.38
CA THR A 90 8.01 11.80 -14.34
C THR A 90 6.60 11.27 -14.57
N ARG A 91 5.68 12.17 -14.88
CA ARG A 91 4.28 11.84 -15.16
C ARG A 91 3.97 12.08 -16.63
N ASP A 92 3.02 11.32 -17.17
CA ASP A 92 2.43 11.62 -18.46
C ASP A 92 1.30 12.67 -18.34
N ALA A 93 0.75 13.09 -19.48
CA ALA A 93 -0.33 14.07 -19.54
C ALA A 93 -1.64 13.61 -18.84
N ARG A 94 -1.76 12.32 -18.48
CA ARG A 94 -2.89 11.78 -17.72
C ARG A 94 -2.54 11.55 -16.25
N ASN A 95 -1.47 12.18 -15.77
CA ASN A 95 -0.98 12.10 -14.41
C ASN A 95 -0.52 10.69 -13.96
N ARG A 96 -0.13 9.82 -14.90
CA ARG A 96 0.36 8.46 -14.60
C ARG A 96 1.88 8.43 -14.60
N LEU A 97 2.50 7.51 -13.84
CA LEU A 97 3.96 7.37 -13.81
C LEU A 97 4.50 6.97 -15.20
N ALA A 98 5.28 7.85 -15.83
CA ALA A 98 5.84 7.65 -17.16
C ALA A 98 7.29 7.17 -17.11
N ALA A 99 8.09 7.69 -16.19
CA ALA A 99 9.47 7.25 -16.02
C ALA A 99 9.96 7.34 -14.57
N LEU A 100 10.99 6.56 -14.28
CA LEU A 100 11.83 6.67 -13.08
C LEU A 100 13.29 6.72 -13.52
N SER A 101 14.08 7.63 -12.95
CA SER A 101 15.51 7.73 -13.25
C SER A 101 16.35 8.08 -12.02
N GLY A 102 17.59 7.61 -12.00
CA GLY A 102 18.55 7.86 -10.92
C GLY A 102 18.86 6.60 -10.11
N ARG A 103 19.91 6.64 -9.27
CA ARG A 103 20.39 5.49 -8.47
C ARG A 103 20.66 4.23 -9.30
N GLY A 104 21.17 4.39 -10.51
CA GLY A 104 21.40 3.29 -11.46
C GLY A 104 20.12 2.69 -12.07
N LEU A 105 18.95 3.29 -11.81
CA LEU A 105 17.68 2.93 -12.44
C LEU A 105 17.40 3.85 -13.63
N SER A 106 16.98 3.25 -14.73
CA SER A 106 16.28 3.89 -15.84
C SER A 106 15.07 3.04 -16.18
N ALA A 107 13.87 3.54 -15.85
CA ALA A 107 12.62 2.87 -16.13
C ALA A 107 11.67 3.76 -16.91
N GLY A 108 11.03 3.21 -17.95
CA GLY A 108 9.97 3.85 -18.72
C GLY A 108 8.72 2.99 -18.73
N PHE A 109 7.55 3.61 -18.74
CA PHE A 109 6.25 2.95 -18.71
C PHE A 109 5.32 3.53 -19.78
N ALA A 110 4.61 2.65 -20.48
CA ALA A 110 3.52 3.05 -21.36
C ALA A 110 2.23 2.32 -20.99
N TYR A 111 1.11 2.94 -21.32
CA TYR A 111 -0.21 2.50 -20.93
C TYR A 111 -1.13 2.40 -22.15
N ASP A 112 -2.08 1.48 -22.10
CA ASP A 112 -3.13 1.36 -23.10
C ASP A 112 -4.19 2.47 -22.99
N GLY A 113 -5.17 2.43 -23.89
CA GLY A 113 -6.28 3.39 -23.91
C GLY A 113 -7.16 3.36 -22.65
N LEU A 114 -7.19 2.24 -21.92
CA LEU A 114 -7.96 2.05 -20.69
C LEU A 114 -7.16 2.44 -19.43
N GLY A 115 -5.90 2.85 -19.58
CA GLY A 115 -5.08 3.29 -18.46
C GLY A 115 -4.22 2.20 -17.81
N ARG A 116 -4.17 1.00 -18.38
CA ARG A 116 -3.40 -0.12 -17.83
C ARG A 116 -2.00 -0.15 -18.44
N ARG A 117 -1.01 -0.58 -17.67
CA ARG A 117 0.39 -0.58 -18.11
C ARG A 117 0.61 -1.67 -19.16
N ALA A 118 0.81 -1.27 -20.41
CA ALA A 118 1.04 -2.18 -21.54
C ALA A 118 2.53 -2.45 -21.80
N LEU A 119 3.42 -1.57 -21.32
CA LEU A 119 4.86 -1.70 -21.52
C LEU A 119 5.61 -1.17 -20.31
N LYS A 120 6.68 -1.87 -19.92
CA LYS A 120 7.72 -1.38 -19.02
C LYS A 120 9.09 -1.66 -19.64
N THR A 121 9.98 -0.69 -19.64
CA THR A 121 11.40 -0.89 -19.97
C THR A 121 12.20 -0.51 -18.75
N VAL A 122 12.98 -1.44 -18.20
CA VAL A 122 13.82 -1.21 -17.02
C VAL A 122 15.25 -1.59 -17.35
N ASN A 123 16.18 -0.63 -17.29
CA ASN A 123 17.60 -0.83 -17.62
C ASN A 123 17.78 -1.60 -18.93
N SER A 124 17.14 -1.09 -19.99
CA SER A 124 17.11 -1.65 -21.36
C SER A 124 16.39 -3.00 -21.52
N LYS A 125 15.80 -3.55 -20.46
CA LYS A 125 14.98 -4.76 -20.52
C LYS A 125 13.52 -4.39 -20.68
N THR A 126 12.96 -4.65 -21.86
CA THR A 126 11.57 -4.36 -22.16
C THR A 126 10.70 -5.58 -21.88
N THR A 127 9.55 -5.30 -21.27
CA THR A 127 8.47 -6.23 -21.06
C THR A 127 7.18 -5.58 -21.55
N THR A 128 6.37 -6.34 -22.28
CA THR A 128 5.04 -5.92 -22.72
C THR A 128 3.96 -6.80 -22.09
N VAL A 129 2.79 -6.22 -21.82
CA VAL A 129 1.65 -6.94 -21.26
C VAL A 129 0.48 -6.81 -22.22
N ARG A 130 -0.12 -7.95 -22.58
CA ARG A 130 -1.37 -8.00 -23.34
C ARG A 130 -2.51 -8.34 -22.40
N TYR A 131 -3.64 -7.72 -22.69
CA TYR A 131 -4.83 -7.87 -21.89
C TYR A 131 -6.01 -8.34 -22.73
N ASP A 132 -6.87 -9.14 -22.11
CA ASP A 132 -8.24 -9.36 -22.56
C ASP A 132 -9.19 -8.78 -21.50
N ARG A 133 -10.09 -7.88 -21.92
CA ARG A 133 -10.95 -7.09 -21.04
C ARG A 133 -10.23 -6.44 -19.88
N VAL A 134 -10.24 -7.01 -18.68
CA VAL A 134 -9.55 -6.51 -17.47
C VAL A 134 -8.34 -7.36 -17.09
N ASP A 135 -8.19 -8.54 -17.70
CA ASP A 135 -7.20 -9.53 -17.32
C ASP A 135 -5.94 -9.42 -18.17
N ALA A 136 -4.77 -9.44 -17.51
CA ALA A 136 -3.53 -9.66 -18.20
C ALA A 136 -3.51 -11.13 -18.65
N ILE A 137 -3.26 -11.37 -19.93
CA ILE A 137 -3.26 -12.72 -20.52
C ILE A 137 -1.87 -13.14 -20.98
N ARG A 138 -0.96 -12.18 -21.19
CA ARG A 138 0.42 -12.46 -21.59
C ARG A 138 1.37 -11.36 -21.14
N GLU A 139 2.51 -11.74 -20.60
CA GLU A 139 3.69 -10.90 -20.41
C GLU A 139 4.81 -11.41 -21.33
N SER A 140 5.36 -10.55 -22.17
CA SER A 140 6.45 -10.88 -23.11
C SER A 140 7.69 -10.09 -22.78
N GLY A 141 8.83 -10.74 -22.58
CA GLY A 141 10.10 -10.09 -22.31
C GLY A 141 11.32 -10.91 -22.74
N LEU A 142 12.52 -10.50 -22.33
CA LEU A 142 13.77 -11.16 -22.72
C LEU A 142 13.88 -12.63 -22.26
N GLY A 143 13.11 -13.03 -21.24
CA GLY A 143 13.08 -14.40 -20.71
C GLY A 143 12.10 -15.34 -21.40
N GLY A 144 11.37 -14.86 -22.42
CA GLY A 144 10.26 -15.57 -23.05
C GLY A 144 8.91 -14.96 -22.70
N ASP A 145 7.86 -15.69 -23.10
CA ASP A 145 6.47 -15.31 -22.88
C ASP A 145 5.92 -16.06 -21.64
N THR A 146 5.20 -15.32 -20.80
CA THR A 146 4.40 -15.86 -19.70
C THR A 146 2.93 -15.65 -20.03
N CYS A 147 2.15 -16.73 -20.12
CA CYS A 147 0.71 -16.68 -20.30
C CYS A 147 -0.01 -16.82 -18.95
N TYR A 148 -1.07 -16.03 -18.78
CA TYR A 148 -1.95 -16.07 -17.61
C TYR A 148 -3.33 -16.59 -18.04
N LEU A 149 -3.83 -17.58 -17.33
CA LEU A 149 -5.18 -18.10 -17.51
C LEU A 149 -5.95 -17.94 -16.20
N ARG A 150 -7.15 -17.33 -16.28
CA ARG A 150 -8.10 -17.31 -15.18
C ARG A 150 -8.88 -18.62 -15.20
N ALA A 151 -8.94 -19.30 -14.07
CA ALA A 151 -9.91 -20.37 -13.89
C ALA A 151 -11.28 -19.80 -13.46
N LEU A 152 -12.28 -20.67 -13.34
CA LEU A 152 -13.65 -20.27 -12.98
C LEU A 152 -13.81 -19.84 -11.52
N ARG A 153 -12.79 -20.05 -10.66
CA ARG A 153 -12.82 -19.64 -9.25
C ARG A 153 -12.18 -18.26 -9.07
N ILE A 154 -12.67 -17.55 -8.05
CA ILE A 154 -12.10 -16.27 -7.60
C ILE A 154 -10.64 -16.51 -7.19
N ASP A 155 -9.76 -15.57 -7.56
CA ASP A 155 -8.32 -15.56 -7.23
C ASP A 155 -7.51 -16.77 -7.72
N GLU A 156 -8.02 -17.52 -8.71
CA GLU A 156 -7.30 -18.62 -9.35
C GLU A 156 -6.67 -18.17 -10.67
N VAL A 157 -5.37 -17.89 -10.64
CA VAL A 157 -4.56 -17.56 -11.82
C VAL A 157 -3.56 -18.68 -12.07
N LEU A 158 -3.68 -19.36 -13.20
CA LEU A 158 -2.68 -20.32 -13.67
C LEU A 158 -1.66 -19.60 -14.54
N VAL A 159 -0.38 -19.85 -14.25
CA VAL A 159 0.76 -19.25 -14.94
C VAL A 159 1.50 -20.34 -15.71
N TYR A 160 1.76 -20.07 -16.98
CA TYR A 160 2.64 -20.90 -17.79
C TYR A 160 3.72 -20.03 -18.42
N ALA A 161 4.98 -20.44 -18.34
CA ALA A 161 6.12 -19.72 -18.88
C ALA A 161 6.90 -20.64 -19.82
N GLU A 162 7.05 -20.22 -21.08
CA GLU A 162 7.90 -20.92 -22.05
C GLU A 162 9.28 -20.28 -22.07
N ALA A 163 10.31 -21.05 -21.70
CA ALA A 163 11.68 -20.70 -22.02
C ALA A 163 11.90 -20.96 -23.52
N VAL A 164 12.40 -19.95 -24.23
CA VAL A 164 12.60 -19.85 -25.69
C VAL A 164 12.72 -21.22 -26.40
N SER A 165 11.61 -21.71 -26.94
CA SER A 165 11.62 -22.63 -28.07
C SER A 165 10.44 -22.28 -28.98
N ARG A 166 10.75 -22.16 -30.27
CA ARG A 166 9.90 -21.57 -31.30
C ARG A 166 8.54 -22.26 -31.37
N LEU A 167 7.48 -21.50 -31.07
CA LEU A 167 6.12 -21.49 -31.63
C LEU A 167 5.14 -21.18 -30.50
N SER A 168 4.71 -19.93 -30.32
CA SER A 168 3.52 -19.69 -29.50
C SER A 168 2.85 -18.36 -29.82
N GLY A 169 2.18 -18.35 -30.98
CA GLY A 169 1.07 -17.44 -31.21
C GLY A 169 -0.04 -17.66 -30.17
N PHE A 170 -1.01 -16.76 -30.13
CA PHE A 170 -2.18 -16.80 -29.24
C PHE A 170 -2.89 -18.18 -29.20
N ALA A 171 -2.77 -18.97 -30.27
CA ALA A 171 -3.31 -20.32 -30.40
C ALA A 171 -2.76 -21.34 -29.38
N ASP A 172 -1.51 -21.24 -28.91
CA ASP A 172 -0.96 -22.24 -27.97
C ASP A 172 -1.48 -22.06 -26.54
N CYS A 173 -1.69 -20.82 -26.09
CA CYS A 173 -2.23 -20.57 -24.75
C CYS A 173 -3.71 -21.00 -24.63
N VAL A 174 -4.48 -21.06 -25.74
CA VAL A 174 -5.88 -21.53 -25.76
C VAL A 174 -5.99 -23.04 -26.01
N ARG A 175 -5.09 -23.64 -26.81
CA ARG A 175 -5.15 -25.07 -27.16
C ARG A 175 -4.92 -26.01 -25.97
N MET A 176 -4.31 -25.56 -24.88
CA MET A 176 -4.11 -26.40 -23.69
C MET A 176 -5.41 -26.67 -22.91
N GLN A 177 -6.41 -25.78 -22.96
CA GLN A 177 -7.70 -26.01 -22.27
C GLN A 177 -8.51 -27.17 -22.86
N ILE A 178 -8.32 -27.51 -24.14
CA ILE A 178 -9.09 -28.58 -24.80
C ILE A 178 -8.52 -29.97 -24.44
N ARG A 179 -7.26 -30.08 -24.02
CA ARG A 179 -6.64 -31.38 -23.74
C ARG A 179 -7.00 -32.00 -22.39
N THR A 180 -7.66 -31.28 -21.48
CA THR A 180 -8.05 -31.81 -20.15
C THR A 180 -9.52 -32.24 -20.04
N ALA A 181 -10.31 -32.22 -21.13
CA ALA A 181 -11.75 -32.51 -21.06
C ALA A 181 -12.24 -33.80 -21.75
N THR A 182 -11.37 -34.64 -22.32
CA THR A 182 -11.80 -35.92 -22.90
C THR A 182 -10.85 -37.06 -22.59
N GLY A 183 -11.16 -37.78 -21.51
CA GLY A 183 -10.53 -39.04 -21.13
C GLY A 183 -11.46 -39.86 -20.25
N ARG A 184 -12.63 -40.24 -20.77
CA ARG A 184 -13.49 -41.27 -20.19
C ARG A 184 -12.79 -42.62 -20.41
N MET A 185 -12.21 -43.20 -19.36
CA MET A 185 -11.80 -44.60 -19.39
C MET A 185 -13.04 -45.47 -19.16
N VAL A 186 -13.38 -46.26 -20.18
CA VAL A 186 -14.03 -47.58 -20.01
C VAL A 186 -12.92 -48.55 -19.65
#